data_AF-A0A8J4B030-F1
#
_entry.id   AF-A0A8J4B030-F1
#
_cell.length_a   1.000
_cell.length_b   1.000
_cell.length_c   1.000
_cell.angle_alpha   90.00
_cell.angle_beta   90.00
_cell.angle_gamma   90.00
#
_symmetry.space_group_name_H-M   'P 1'
#
loop_
_entity.id
_entity.type
_entity.pdbx_description
1 polymer ?
#
loop_
_entity_poly.entity_id
_entity_poly.type
_entity_poly.pdbx_seq_one_letter_code
_entity_poly.pdbx_strand_id
1 'polypeptide(L)'
;MKPCVATREAMLKTSHRQLATSFFQARSAAPPPRALWRSSSSAQQLRAVQCSAAEMLVGVGSSVPETYLTNHDLERLVATSDEWIVTRTGIRKRHVLGKGETLAQHGIASAKRALEMAGIAAEDVDLVLFATSSPDDVFGSACQVQAAIGARHAVAFDLTAACSGFVVALVTAAQYIRAGTFRTVLVVGGDALSRFVDWRDRGTCILFGDGCGAVVVTANPDPEAQGAILGMEMGSDGEGNKHLHCTFAGEVLGLLKVARFGEPIRKRRCRSR
;
A
#
# COMPACT_ATOMS: atom_id res chain seq x y z
N MET A 1 -40.94 39.98 -16.56
CA MET A 1 -42.01 39.19 -17.19
C MET A 1 -41.37 38.19 -18.15
N LYS A 2 -41.73 36.90 -18.06
CA LYS A 2 -41.57 35.87 -19.13
C LYS A 2 -42.35 36.32 -20.40
N PRO A 3 -42.10 35.82 -21.65
CA PRO A 3 -42.34 34.42 -22.11
C PRO A 3 -41.21 33.85 -23.02
N CYS A 4 -40.99 32.52 -23.21
CA CYS A 4 -41.80 31.37 -23.69
C CYS A 4 -41.68 31.18 -25.24
N VAL A 5 -40.84 30.27 -25.78
CA VAL A 5 -41.05 28.83 -26.17
C VAL A 5 -41.52 28.60 -27.63
N ALA A 6 -40.80 27.76 -28.38
CA ALA A 6 -41.29 26.76 -29.37
C ALA A 6 -40.08 25.95 -29.92
N THR A 7 -39.81 24.69 -29.52
CA THR A 7 -40.23 23.37 -30.12
C THR A 7 -39.72 23.13 -31.56
N ARG A 8 -39.35 21.94 -32.06
CA ARG A 8 -38.89 20.60 -31.62
C ARG A 8 -38.67 19.84 -32.95
N GLU A 9 -37.66 18.97 -33.03
CA GLU A 9 -37.57 17.76 -33.90
C GLU A 9 -37.90 17.84 -35.40
N ALA A 10 -36.85 17.80 -36.25
CA ALA A 10 -36.83 17.00 -37.48
C ALA A 10 -35.38 16.82 -38.00
N MET A 11 -35.12 15.69 -38.65
CA MET A 11 -33.93 15.34 -39.46
C MET A 11 -32.74 14.67 -38.75
N LEU A 12 -33.03 13.49 -38.19
CA LEU A 12 -32.16 12.33 -38.28
C LEU A 12 -32.07 11.83 -39.75
N LYS A 13 -30.87 11.34 -40.12
CA LYS A 13 -30.49 10.53 -41.30
C LYS A 13 -30.07 11.27 -42.57
N THR A 14 -28.76 11.44 -42.76
CA THR A 14 -28.02 10.86 -43.91
C THR A 14 -26.51 11.04 -43.78
N SER A 15 -25.75 10.08 -44.32
CA SER A 15 -24.31 10.09 -44.59
C SER A 15 -23.33 9.52 -43.53
N HIS A 16 -23.50 8.23 -43.24
CA HIS A 16 -22.35 7.32 -43.02
C HIS A 16 -21.80 6.92 -44.39
N ARG A 17 -20.56 7.33 -44.72
CA ARG A 17 -19.59 6.69 -45.64
C ARG A 17 -18.67 7.77 -46.23
N GLN A 18 -17.65 8.20 -45.47
CA GLN A 18 -16.41 8.75 -46.07
C GLN A 18 -15.26 9.05 -45.08
N LEU A 19 -15.39 8.77 -43.77
CA LEU A 19 -14.33 9.05 -42.78
C LEU A 19 -13.61 7.79 -42.24
N ALA A 20 -13.55 6.72 -43.02
CA ALA A 20 -12.87 5.47 -42.65
C ALA A 20 -11.92 5.00 -43.75
N THR A 21 -10.89 5.79 -44.08
CA THR A 21 -9.80 5.32 -44.99
C THR A 21 -8.47 6.07 -44.87
N SER A 22 -8.10 6.58 -43.70
CA SER A 22 -6.79 7.27 -43.52
C SER A 22 -6.05 6.98 -42.21
N PHE A 23 -6.38 5.89 -41.50
CA PHE A 23 -5.69 5.50 -40.25
C PHE A 23 -4.85 4.22 -40.34
N PHE A 24 -4.55 3.73 -41.55
CA PHE A 24 -3.80 2.49 -41.76
C PHE A 24 -2.61 2.69 -42.71
N GLN A 25 -1.68 3.58 -42.37
CA GLN A 25 -0.33 3.64 -42.98
C GLN A 25 0.61 4.57 -42.20
N ALA A 26 1.07 4.12 -41.03
CA ALA A 26 2.21 4.72 -40.33
C ALA A 26 2.92 3.66 -39.46
N ARG A 27 3.52 2.66 -40.10
CA ARG A 27 4.53 1.78 -39.50
C ARG A 27 5.74 1.74 -40.41
N SER A 28 6.69 2.65 -40.17
CA SER A 28 8.11 2.55 -40.56
C SER A 28 8.77 3.89 -40.26
N ALA A 29 9.27 4.07 -39.04
CA ALA A 29 10.23 5.11 -38.73
C ALA A 29 11.23 4.51 -37.73
N ALA A 30 12.47 4.33 -38.19
CA ALA A 30 13.58 3.89 -37.35
C ALA A 30 13.91 4.96 -36.29
N PRO A 31 14.33 4.57 -35.07
CA PRO A 31 14.72 5.54 -34.06
C PRO A 31 16.05 6.22 -34.43
N PRO A 32 16.26 7.50 -34.03
CA PRO A 32 17.48 8.23 -34.35
C PRO A 32 18.71 7.65 -33.63
N PRO A 33 19.92 7.84 -34.20
CA PRO A 33 21.14 7.25 -33.64
C PRO A 33 21.53 7.92 -32.32
N ARG A 34 21.81 7.09 -31.31
CA ARG A 34 22.28 7.52 -29.98
C ARG A 34 23.66 8.17 -30.10
N ALA A 35 23.77 9.41 -29.62
CA ALA A 35 25.05 10.08 -29.43
C ALA A 35 25.94 9.28 -28.46
N LEU A 36 27.19 9.08 -28.89
CA LEU A 36 28.24 8.34 -28.22
C LEU A 36 28.67 9.01 -26.92
N TRP A 37 28.19 8.51 -25.78
CA TRP A 37 28.90 8.67 -24.50
C TRP A 37 29.90 7.52 -24.38
N ARG A 38 31.20 7.84 -24.53
CA ARG A 38 32.30 6.89 -24.35
C ARG A 38 32.53 6.62 -22.85
N SER A 39 32.74 5.34 -22.58
CA SER A 39 32.84 4.64 -21.30
C SER A 39 34.07 4.95 -20.44
N SER A 40 33.95 4.72 -19.14
CA SER A 40 35.02 4.10 -18.35
C SER A 40 34.47 3.05 -17.38
N SER A 41 34.74 1.79 -17.73
CA SER A 41 34.94 0.56 -16.91
C SER A 41 33.93 0.16 -15.82
N SER A 42 33.52 -1.12 -15.91
CA SER A 42 32.66 -1.93 -15.02
C SER A 42 31.14 -1.78 -15.17
N ALA A 43 30.65 -1.62 -16.39
CA ALA A 43 29.26 -1.91 -16.71
C ALA A 43 29.03 -3.43 -16.64
N GLN A 44 28.56 -3.91 -15.48
CA GLN A 44 27.78 -5.15 -15.43
C GLN A 44 26.76 -5.10 -16.55
N GLN A 45 26.89 -6.03 -17.48
CA GLN A 45 26.06 -6.15 -18.65
C GLN A 45 24.64 -6.43 -18.15
N LEU A 46 23.81 -5.39 -18.08
CA LEU A 46 22.38 -5.53 -17.77
C LEU A 46 21.81 -6.49 -18.81
N ARG A 47 21.64 -7.75 -18.42
CA ARG A 47 20.93 -8.74 -19.22
C ARG A 47 19.51 -8.19 -19.34
N ALA A 48 19.09 -7.85 -20.56
CA ALA A 48 17.70 -7.61 -20.85
C ALA A 48 16.93 -8.86 -20.40
N VAL A 49 16.19 -8.74 -19.29
CA VAL A 49 15.26 -9.77 -18.84
C VAL A 49 14.18 -9.82 -19.92
N GLN A 50 14.12 -10.92 -20.68
CA GLN A 50 12.99 -11.17 -21.56
C GLN A 50 11.72 -11.16 -20.70
N CYS A 51 10.71 -10.46 -21.19
CA CYS A 51 9.46 -10.06 -20.53
C CYS A 51 8.50 -11.24 -20.26
N SER A 52 9.01 -12.37 -19.75
CA SER A 52 8.25 -13.61 -19.51
C SER A 52 8.45 -14.19 -18.12
N ALA A 53 8.96 -13.41 -17.16
CA ALA A 53 9.02 -13.88 -15.78
C ALA A 53 7.66 -13.70 -15.11
N ALA A 54 7.12 -14.78 -14.55
CA ALA A 54 5.97 -14.74 -13.67
C ALA A 54 6.37 -14.33 -12.27
N GLU A 55 5.42 -13.74 -11.55
CA GLU A 55 5.62 -13.30 -10.17
C GLU A 55 5.13 -14.38 -9.22
N MET A 56 6.04 -14.89 -8.40
CA MET A 56 5.80 -16.03 -7.53
C MET A 56 5.88 -15.61 -6.07
N LEU A 57 4.88 -16.01 -5.28
CA LEU A 57 4.91 -15.86 -3.83
C LEU A 57 5.72 -17.01 -3.22
N VAL A 58 6.86 -16.71 -2.60
CA VAL A 58 7.83 -17.74 -2.15
C VAL A 58 8.01 -17.84 -0.64
N GLY A 59 7.51 -16.87 0.11
CA GLY A 59 7.55 -16.90 1.56
C GLY A 59 6.54 -15.96 2.17
N VAL A 60 6.02 -16.34 3.33
CA VAL A 60 5.04 -15.56 4.09
C VAL A 60 5.53 -15.42 5.53
N GLY A 61 5.18 -14.32 6.17
CA GLY A 61 5.51 -14.07 7.57
C GLY A 61 4.47 -13.18 8.22
N SER A 62 4.25 -13.35 9.51
CA SER A 62 3.34 -12.50 10.28
C SER A 62 3.83 -12.27 11.70
N SER A 63 3.35 -11.18 12.29
CA SER A 63 3.65 -10.77 13.64
C SER A 63 2.49 -9.95 14.18
N VAL A 64 2.05 -10.29 15.39
CA VAL A 64 1.02 -9.57 16.13
C VAL A 64 1.57 -9.24 17.52
N PRO A 65 1.08 -8.17 18.17
CA PRO A 65 1.40 -7.87 19.57
C PRO A 65 1.08 -9.05 20.49
N GLU A 66 1.84 -9.24 21.58
CA GLU A 66 1.48 -10.24 22.58
C GLU A 66 0.26 -9.82 23.40
N THR A 67 0.10 -8.50 23.60
CA THR A 67 -1.04 -7.93 24.32
C THR A 67 -2.31 -8.05 23.49
N TYR A 68 -3.41 -8.45 24.12
CA TYR A 68 -4.70 -8.58 23.47
C TYR A 68 -5.85 -8.17 24.40
N LEU A 69 -6.98 -7.80 23.80
CA LEU A 69 -8.26 -7.59 24.46
C LEU A 69 -9.21 -8.71 24.08
N THR A 70 -9.88 -9.28 25.08
CA THR A 70 -10.99 -10.21 24.90
C THR A 70 -12.30 -9.44 24.78
N ASN A 71 -13.35 -10.11 24.32
CA ASN A 71 -14.68 -9.51 24.32
C ASN A 71 -15.17 -9.16 25.73
N HIS A 72 -14.81 -9.97 26.73
CA HIS A 72 -15.13 -9.69 28.14
C HIS A 72 -14.45 -8.44 28.69
N ASP A 73 -13.28 -8.07 28.15
CA ASP A 73 -12.66 -6.79 28.51
C ASP A 73 -13.49 -5.61 27.94
N LEU A 74 -14.05 -5.76 26.74
CA LEU A 74 -14.91 -4.75 26.12
C LEU A 74 -16.28 -4.62 26.80
N GLU A 75 -16.83 -5.69 27.35
CA GLU A 75 -18.07 -5.67 28.16
C GLU A 75 -17.97 -4.69 29.36
N ARG A 76 -16.76 -4.50 29.90
CA ARG A 76 -16.50 -3.58 31.01
C ARG A 76 -16.39 -2.13 30.57
N LEU A 77 -16.19 -1.87 29.27
CA LEU A 77 -15.97 -0.55 28.70
C LEU A 77 -17.23 0.02 28.05
N VAL A 78 -18.01 -0.82 27.38
CA VAL A 78 -19.20 -0.42 26.62
C VAL A 78 -20.32 -1.44 26.80
N ALA A 79 -21.58 -1.01 26.62
CA ALA A 79 -22.75 -1.89 26.72
C ALA A 79 -22.81 -2.89 25.53
N THR A 80 -22.16 -4.03 25.69
CA THR A 80 -22.03 -5.13 24.73
C THR A 80 -21.93 -6.49 25.44
N SER A 81 -21.90 -7.59 24.70
CA SER A 81 -21.58 -8.94 25.20
C SER A 81 -20.70 -9.74 24.22
N ASP A 82 -19.97 -10.75 24.71
CA ASP A 82 -19.22 -11.70 23.87
C ASP A 82 -20.13 -12.36 22.83
N GLU A 83 -21.29 -12.86 23.25
CA GLU A 83 -22.27 -13.48 22.35
C GLU A 83 -22.69 -12.51 21.22
N TRP A 84 -22.93 -11.25 21.55
CA TRP A 84 -23.32 -10.25 20.57
C TRP A 84 -22.18 -9.93 19.59
N ILE A 85 -20.95 -9.78 20.08
CA ILE A 85 -19.78 -9.49 19.25
C ILE A 85 -19.48 -10.66 18.32
N VAL A 86 -19.43 -11.89 18.85
CA VAL A 86 -19.13 -13.09 18.08
C VAL A 86 -20.19 -13.32 17.00
N THR A 87 -21.47 -13.20 17.35
CA THR A 87 -22.57 -13.40 16.39
C THR A 87 -22.52 -12.41 15.22
N ARG A 88 -22.10 -11.16 15.45
CA ARG A 88 -22.07 -10.13 14.41
C ARG A 88 -20.76 -10.00 13.64
N THR A 89 -19.64 -10.34 14.26
CA THR A 89 -18.30 -10.05 13.71
C THR A 89 -17.42 -11.28 13.59
N GLY A 90 -17.75 -12.38 14.30
CA GLY A 90 -16.88 -13.56 14.43
C GLY A 90 -15.66 -13.35 15.35
N ILE A 91 -15.45 -12.16 15.89
CA ILE A 91 -14.24 -11.82 16.65
C ILE A 91 -14.38 -12.26 18.12
N ARG A 92 -13.36 -12.94 18.64
CA ARG A 92 -13.27 -13.36 20.06
C ARG A 92 -12.21 -12.59 20.87
N LYS A 93 -11.13 -12.20 20.19
CA LYS A 93 -10.04 -11.43 20.75
C LYS A 93 -9.40 -10.57 19.66
N ARG A 94 -8.76 -9.48 20.05
CA ARG A 94 -7.93 -8.64 19.17
C ARG A 94 -6.59 -8.36 19.82
N HIS A 95 -5.54 -8.36 19.02
CA HIS A 95 -4.22 -7.92 19.48
C HIS A 95 -4.14 -6.40 19.43
N VAL A 96 -3.47 -5.79 20.41
CA VAL A 96 -3.29 -4.34 20.50
C VAL A 96 -1.86 -4.05 20.91
N LEU A 97 -1.24 -3.04 20.32
CA LEU A 97 0.13 -2.66 20.64
C LEU A 97 0.24 -2.26 22.11
N GLY A 98 1.21 -2.86 22.79
CA GLY A 98 1.61 -2.52 24.13
C GLY A 98 2.39 -1.20 24.20
N LYS A 99 2.70 -0.79 25.43
CA LYS A 99 3.47 0.43 25.67
C LYS A 99 4.89 0.31 25.09
N GLY A 100 5.20 1.16 24.10
CA GLY A 100 6.52 1.20 23.47
C GLY A 100 6.67 0.25 22.28
N GLU A 101 5.64 -0.54 21.96
CA GLU A 101 5.60 -1.31 20.72
C GLU A 101 5.20 -0.42 19.54
N THR A 102 5.78 -0.72 18.39
CA THR A 102 5.61 0.02 17.13
C THR A 102 5.17 -0.94 16.03
N LEU A 103 4.38 -0.42 15.08
CA LEU A 103 4.00 -1.19 13.90
C LEU A 103 5.23 -1.61 13.08
N ALA A 104 6.23 -0.73 12.98
CA ALA A 104 7.49 -1.01 12.30
C ALA A 104 8.22 -2.24 12.89
N GLN A 105 8.23 -2.43 14.21
CA GLN A 105 8.81 -3.63 14.84
C GLN A 105 8.11 -4.91 14.38
N HIS A 106 6.78 -4.91 14.30
CA HIS A 106 6.03 -6.06 13.79
C HIS A 106 6.23 -6.25 12.28
N GLY A 107 6.35 -5.16 11.51
CA GLY A 107 6.73 -5.22 10.10
C GLY A 107 8.11 -5.86 9.88
N ILE A 108 9.10 -5.51 10.70
CA ILE A 108 10.45 -6.10 10.70
C ILE A 108 10.37 -7.59 11.03
N ALA A 109 9.61 -7.97 12.06
CA ALA A 109 9.47 -9.37 12.45
C ALA A 109 8.79 -10.21 11.37
N SER A 110 7.71 -9.70 10.75
CA SER A 110 7.03 -10.34 9.62
C SER A 110 7.95 -10.49 8.41
N ALA A 111 8.71 -9.44 8.08
CA ALA A 111 9.67 -9.45 6.98
C ALA A 111 10.75 -10.52 7.17
N LYS A 112 11.35 -10.60 8.36
CA LYS A 112 12.37 -11.61 8.67
C LYS A 112 11.83 -13.04 8.52
N ARG A 113 10.61 -13.30 9.04
CA ARG A 113 9.95 -14.61 8.91
C ARG A 113 9.64 -14.97 7.45
N ALA A 114 9.19 -13.99 6.67
CA ALA A 114 8.90 -14.20 5.25
C ALA A 114 10.17 -14.52 4.44
N LEU A 115 11.28 -13.82 4.71
CA LEU A 115 12.57 -14.08 4.08
C LEU A 115 13.16 -15.44 4.51
N GLU A 116 13.05 -15.77 5.81
CA GLU A 116 13.46 -17.07 6.34
C GLU A 116 12.70 -18.21 5.68
N MET A 117 11.37 -18.11 5.57
CA MET A 117 10.55 -19.10 4.87
C MET A 117 10.91 -19.21 3.39
N ALA A 118 11.22 -18.09 2.73
CA ALA A 118 11.63 -18.07 1.33
C ALA A 118 13.05 -18.60 1.10
N GLY A 119 13.89 -18.69 2.15
CA GLY A 119 15.31 -18.99 2.02
C GLY A 119 16.10 -17.91 1.26
N ILE A 120 15.65 -16.65 1.30
CA ILE A 120 16.24 -15.52 0.56
C ILE A 120 17.03 -14.64 1.51
N ALA A 121 18.27 -14.30 1.13
CA ALA A 121 19.08 -13.36 1.88
C ALA A 121 18.52 -11.94 1.77
N ALA A 122 18.63 -11.14 2.83
CA ALA A 122 18.09 -9.78 2.83
C ALA A 122 18.75 -8.90 1.77
N GLU A 123 20.03 -9.13 1.48
CA GLU A 123 20.83 -8.42 0.48
C GLU A 123 20.37 -8.67 -0.97
N ASP A 124 19.61 -9.76 -1.21
CA ASP A 124 19.04 -10.11 -2.51
C ASP A 124 17.64 -9.48 -2.74
N VAL A 125 17.12 -8.73 -1.76
CA VAL A 125 15.89 -7.96 -1.91
C VAL A 125 16.19 -6.67 -2.67
N ASP A 126 15.46 -6.43 -3.76
CA ASP A 126 15.63 -5.23 -4.59
C ASP A 126 14.66 -4.10 -4.20
N LEU A 127 13.51 -4.45 -3.61
CA LEU A 127 12.46 -3.51 -3.24
C LEU A 127 11.74 -3.95 -1.96
N VAL A 128 11.53 -3.01 -1.04
CA VAL A 128 10.68 -3.14 0.15
C VAL A 128 9.49 -2.21 0.02
N LEU A 129 8.29 -2.79 -0.02
CA LEU A 129 7.02 -2.05 0.04
C LEU A 129 6.41 -2.22 1.42
N PHE A 130 6.03 -1.11 2.07
CA PHE A 130 5.24 -1.16 3.31
C PHE A 130 3.86 -0.54 3.09
N ALA A 131 2.83 -1.37 3.04
CA ALA A 131 1.44 -0.95 2.98
C ALA A 131 0.89 -0.67 4.38
N THR A 132 0.61 0.58 4.71
CA THR A 132 -0.02 0.97 5.99
C THR A 132 -0.84 2.25 5.86
N SER A 133 -1.87 2.35 6.69
CA SER A 133 -2.68 3.56 6.90
C SER A 133 -2.51 4.16 8.29
N SER A 134 -1.69 3.54 9.13
CA SER A 134 -1.45 3.92 10.52
C SER A 134 0.04 3.89 10.88
N PRO A 135 0.89 4.60 10.11
CA PRO A 135 2.33 4.54 10.29
C PRO A 135 2.76 5.09 11.66
N ASP A 136 3.83 4.54 12.23
CA ASP A 136 4.48 5.13 13.40
C ASP A 136 5.17 6.46 13.06
N ASP A 137 5.70 6.56 11.83
CA ASP A 137 6.39 7.72 11.28
C ASP A 137 5.76 8.12 9.94
N VAL A 138 5.33 9.38 9.83
CA VAL A 138 4.73 9.92 8.60
C VAL A 138 5.70 9.98 7.41
N PHE A 139 7.01 9.83 7.65
CA PHE A 139 8.03 9.67 6.61
C PHE A 139 8.22 8.23 6.13
N GLY A 140 7.47 7.28 6.70
CA GLY A 140 7.44 5.90 6.27
C GLY A 140 8.20 4.92 7.16
N SER A 141 7.78 3.67 7.11
CA SER A 141 8.34 2.54 7.87
C SER A 141 9.13 1.58 6.97
N ALA A 142 9.00 1.66 5.64
CA ALA A 142 9.70 0.78 4.72
C ALA A 142 11.23 0.91 4.84
N CYS A 143 11.76 2.13 4.95
CA CYS A 143 13.20 2.35 5.16
C CYS A 143 13.67 1.80 6.51
N GLN A 144 12.83 1.83 7.55
CA GLN A 144 13.16 1.24 8.85
C GLN A 144 13.23 -0.29 8.74
N VAL A 145 12.29 -0.91 8.02
CA VAL A 145 12.32 -2.35 7.73
C VAL A 145 13.58 -2.70 6.94
N GLN A 146 13.84 -2.00 5.84
CA GLN A 146 15.01 -2.21 4.97
C GLN A 146 16.32 -2.19 5.77
N ALA A 147 16.51 -1.18 6.61
CA ALA A 147 17.70 -1.07 7.45
C ALA A 147 17.81 -2.20 8.48
N ALA A 148 16.69 -2.56 9.13
CA ALA A 148 16.67 -3.53 10.23
C ALA A 148 16.80 -5.00 9.78
N ILE A 149 16.40 -5.31 8.55
CA ILE A 149 16.60 -6.64 7.95
C ILE A 149 17.94 -6.77 7.23
N GLY A 150 18.62 -5.66 6.94
CA GLY A 150 19.91 -5.67 6.23
C GLY A 150 19.79 -5.65 4.71
N ALA A 151 18.64 -5.26 4.14
CA ALA A 151 18.41 -5.21 2.70
C ALA A 151 19.07 -3.97 2.05
N ARG A 152 20.40 -3.88 2.14
CA ARG A 152 21.19 -2.67 1.84
C ARG A 152 21.09 -2.17 0.39
N HIS A 153 20.71 -3.05 -0.53
CA HIS A 153 20.56 -2.71 -1.95
C HIS A 153 19.12 -2.37 -2.33
N ALA A 154 18.15 -2.63 -1.44
CA ALA A 154 16.75 -2.44 -1.72
C ALA A 154 16.37 -0.96 -1.76
N VAL A 155 15.59 -0.58 -2.76
CA VAL A 155 14.74 0.61 -2.68
C VAL A 155 13.64 0.34 -1.64
N ALA A 156 13.21 1.35 -0.88
CA ALA A 156 12.18 1.17 0.14
C ALA A 156 11.22 2.37 0.19
N PHE A 157 9.92 2.11 0.14
CA PHE A 157 8.90 3.15 0.31
C PHE A 157 7.55 2.59 0.79
N ASP A 158 6.75 3.47 1.37
CA ASP A 158 5.43 3.14 1.90
C ASP A 158 4.32 3.41 0.88
N LEU A 159 3.23 2.66 1.02
CA LEU A 159 2.01 2.78 0.21
C LEU A 159 0.80 2.89 1.15
N THR A 160 -0.15 3.75 0.82
CA THR A 160 -1.39 3.90 1.59
C THR A 160 -2.59 3.73 0.67
N ALA A 161 -3.39 2.68 0.93
CA ALA A 161 -4.66 2.45 0.26
C ALA A 161 -5.69 1.79 1.20
N ALA A 162 -5.76 2.27 2.45
CA ALA A 162 -6.63 1.73 3.49
C ALA A 162 -6.45 0.20 3.64
N CYS A 163 -7.54 -0.53 3.92
CA CYS A 163 -7.54 -1.98 4.05
C CYS A 163 -7.12 -2.73 2.76
N SER A 164 -7.18 -2.07 1.60
CA SER A 164 -6.71 -2.63 0.31
C SER A 164 -5.21 -2.45 0.10
N GLY A 165 -4.50 -1.78 1.02
CA GLY A 165 -3.08 -1.45 0.92
C GLY A 165 -2.20 -2.64 0.56
N PHE A 166 -2.38 -3.78 1.23
CA PHE A 166 -1.57 -4.97 0.96
C PHE A 166 -1.78 -5.50 -0.48
N VAL A 167 -3.02 -5.52 -0.97
CA VAL A 167 -3.34 -5.95 -2.34
C VAL A 167 -2.72 -4.98 -3.35
N VAL A 168 -2.86 -3.67 -3.13
CA VAL A 168 -2.25 -2.64 -3.99
C VAL A 168 -0.72 -2.77 -4.02
N ALA A 169 -0.09 -3.03 -2.87
CA ALA A 169 1.35 -3.25 -2.80
C ALA A 169 1.78 -4.55 -3.50
N LEU A 170 1.00 -5.62 -3.39
CA LEU A 170 1.26 -6.87 -4.09
C LEU A 170 1.18 -6.70 -5.62
N VAL A 171 0.14 -6.01 -6.12
CA VAL A 171 0.02 -5.70 -7.55
C VAL A 171 1.17 -4.80 -8.00
N THR A 172 1.57 -3.83 -7.18
CA THR A 172 2.71 -2.94 -7.47
C THR A 172 4.01 -3.73 -7.58
N ALA A 173 4.28 -4.64 -6.64
CA ALA A 173 5.43 -5.55 -6.68
C ALA A 173 5.43 -6.39 -7.96
N ALA A 174 4.26 -6.93 -8.32
CA ALA A 174 4.09 -7.73 -9.50
C ALA A 174 4.41 -6.94 -10.79
N GLN A 175 3.90 -5.70 -10.90
CA GLN A 175 4.23 -4.82 -12.04
C GLN A 175 5.73 -4.52 -12.16
N TYR A 176 6.44 -4.29 -11.04
CA TYR A 176 7.89 -4.06 -11.07
C TYR A 176 8.67 -5.29 -11.56
N ILE A 177 8.24 -6.49 -11.14
CA ILE A 177 8.84 -7.76 -11.58
C ILE A 177 8.57 -7.99 -13.07
N ARG A 178 7.32 -7.84 -13.53
CA ARG A 178 6.96 -7.98 -14.96
C ARG A 178 7.67 -6.99 -15.86
N ALA A 179 7.87 -5.76 -15.38
CA ALA A 179 8.66 -4.75 -16.09
C ALA A 179 10.16 -5.08 -16.13
N GLY A 180 10.62 -6.09 -15.39
CA GLY A 180 12.03 -6.48 -15.28
C GLY A 180 12.87 -5.47 -14.48
N THR A 181 12.23 -4.60 -13.69
CA THR A 181 12.93 -3.59 -12.89
C THR A 181 13.54 -4.20 -11.63
N PHE A 182 12.81 -5.13 -11.00
CA PHE A 182 13.23 -5.82 -9.79
C PHE A 182 13.00 -7.32 -9.94
N ARG A 183 13.79 -8.14 -9.25
CA ARG A 183 13.66 -9.61 -9.24
C ARG A 183 13.05 -10.10 -7.95
N THR A 184 13.37 -9.47 -6.83
CA THR A 184 12.88 -9.87 -5.49
C THR A 184 12.29 -8.66 -4.79
N VAL A 185 11.00 -8.76 -4.45
CA VAL A 185 10.26 -7.70 -3.76
C VAL A 185 9.72 -8.24 -2.45
N LEU A 186 10.02 -7.55 -1.35
CA LEU A 186 9.41 -7.78 -0.05
C LEU A 186 8.19 -6.86 0.09
N VAL A 187 7.01 -7.44 0.26
CA VAL A 187 5.77 -6.71 0.51
C VAL A 187 5.37 -6.91 1.97
N VAL A 188 5.38 -5.84 2.75
CA VAL A 188 4.90 -5.79 4.13
C VAL A 188 3.56 -5.06 4.15
N GLY A 189 2.58 -5.58 4.88
CA GLY A 189 1.31 -4.90 5.11
C GLY A 189 0.95 -4.96 6.59
N GLY A 190 0.48 -3.87 7.15
CA GLY A 190 -0.03 -3.89 8.51
C GLY A 190 -0.50 -2.55 9.01
N ASP A 191 -1.22 -2.62 10.11
CA ASP A 191 -1.79 -1.45 10.73
C ASP A 191 -1.85 -1.59 12.26
N ALA A 192 -1.82 -0.43 12.92
CA ALA A 192 -1.99 -0.19 14.34
C ALA A 192 -3.26 0.65 14.58
N LEU A 193 -4.42 0.16 14.09
CA LEU A 193 -5.68 0.91 14.12
C LEU A 193 -6.22 1.14 15.53
N SER A 194 -5.80 0.35 16.52
CA SER A 194 -6.19 0.50 17.93
C SER A 194 -5.93 1.93 18.47
N ARG A 195 -4.93 2.63 17.92
CA ARG A 195 -4.55 4.00 18.28
C ARG A 195 -5.56 5.07 17.82
N PHE A 196 -6.39 4.72 16.83
CA PHE A 196 -7.37 5.62 16.21
C PHE A 196 -8.81 5.31 16.64
N VAL A 197 -9.02 4.21 17.37
CA VAL A 197 -10.32 3.76 17.86
C VAL A 197 -10.80 4.65 19.02
N ASP A 198 -12.05 5.10 18.94
CA ASP A 198 -12.78 5.56 20.12
C ASP A 198 -13.31 4.35 20.89
N TRP A 199 -12.64 4.02 22.01
CA TRP A 199 -12.98 2.87 22.85
C TRP A 199 -14.33 3.00 23.57
N ARG A 200 -15.01 4.14 23.44
CA ARG A 200 -16.37 4.36 23.97
C ARG A 200 -17.44 4.15 22.89
N ASP A 201 -17.05 4.16 21.61
CA ASP A 201 -17.96 3.86 20.51
C ASP A 201 -17.99 2.35 20.24
N ARG A 202 -19.10 1.74 20.67
CA ARG A 202 -19.37 0.31 20.43
C ARG A 202 -19.30 -0.07 18.94
N GLY A 203 -19.62 0.85 18.03
CA GLY A 203 -19.63 0.56 16.59
C GLY A 203 -18.24 0.23 16.02
N THR A 204 -17.20 0.81 16.58
CA THR A 204 -15.82 0.70 16.06
C THR A 204 -14.88 -0.06 16.99
N CYS A 205 -15.04 0.05 18.32
CA CYS A 205 -14.12 -0.56 19.28
C CYS A 205 -14.14 -2.10 19.27
N ILE A 206 -15.21 -2.69 18.76
CA ILE A 206 -15.39 -4.15 18.63
C ILE A 206 -14.79 -4.73 17.34
N LEU A 207 -14.20 -3.91 16.46
CA LEU A 207 -13.76 -4.34 15.12
C LEU A 207 -12.24 -4.41 15.03
N PHE A 208 -11.55 -3.33 15.40
CA PHE A 208 -10.15 -3.18 15.08
C PHE A 208 -9.20 -3.92 16.04
N GLY A 209 -8.01 -4.19 15.51
CA GLY A 209 -6.85 -4.77 16.18
C GLY A 209 -5.60 -4.42 15.37
N ASP A 210 -4.44 -4.79 15.91
CA ASP A 210 -3.14 -4.43 15.35
C ASP A 210 -2.37 -5.66 14.88
N GLY A 211 -1.58 -5.50 13.82
CA GLY A 211 -0.70 -6.56 13.32
C GLY A 211 -0.07 -6.26 11.97
N CYS A 212 0.92 -7.08 11.62
CA CYS A 212 1.61 -7.04 10.33
C CYS A 212 1.70 -8.43 9.70
N GLY A 213 1.59 -8.49 8.38
CA GLY A 213 1.98 -9.59 7.52
C GLY A 213 3.06 -9.16 6.52
N ALA A 214 3.78 -10.12 5.97
CA ALA A 214 4.73 -9.90 4.89
C ALA A 214 4.76 -11.09 3.93
N VAL A 215 5.08 -10.81 2.67
CA VAL A 215 5.24 -11.78 1.60
C VAL A 215 6.46 -11.43 0.76
N VAL A 216 7.21 -12.44 0.35
CA VAL A 216 8.30 -12.29 -0.62
C VAL A 216 7.79 -12.71 -2.00
N VAL A 217 7.96 -11.82 -2.98
CA VAL A 217 7.58 -12.02 -4.38
C VAL A 217 8.85 -12.08 -5.22
N THR A 218 8.99 -13.11 -6.05
CA THR A 218 10.16 -13.27 -6.92
C THR A 218 9.79 -13.46 -8.38
N ALA A 219 10.66 -13.00 -9.27
CA ALA A 219 10.64 -13.32 -10.68
C ALA A 219 10.99 -14.80 -10.91
N ASN A 220 10.08 -15.57 -11.52
CA ASN A 220 10.31 -16.94 -11.95
C ASN A 220 10.17 -17.05 -13.49
N PRO A 221 11.14 -17.63 -14.22
CA PRO A 221 10.99 -17.85 -15.66
C PRO A 221 9.87 -18.82 -16.05
N ASP A 222 9.41 -19.67 -15.13
CA ASP A 222 8.31 -20.59 -15.36
C ASP A 222 6.96 -19.95 -14.97
N PRO A 223 6.07 -19.66 -15.96
CA PRO A 223 4.77 -19.05 -15.69
C PRO A 223 3.76 -19.97 -15.02
N GLU A 224 4.00 -21.27 -15.00
CA GLU A 224 3.12 -22.27 -14.38
C GLU A 224 3.66 -22.73 -13.01
N ALA A 225 4.73 -22.11 -12.52
CA ALA A 225 5.30 -22.43 -11.23
C ALA A 225 4.28 -22.26 -10.10
N GLN A 226 4.30 -23.17 -9.14
CA GLN A 226 3.45 -23.10 -7.97
C GLN A 226 3.67 -21.78 -7.21
N GLY A 227 2.58 -21.06 -6.93
CA GLY A 227 2.64 -19.75 -6.28
C GLY A 227 2.69 -18.58 -7.26
N ALA A 228 2.64 -18.82 -8.58
CA ALA A 228 2.50 -17.78 -9.59
C ALA A 228 1.17 -17.02 -9.45
N ILE A 229 1.24 -15.69 -9.61
CA ILE A 229 0.06 -14.83 -9.65
C ILE A 229 -0.62 -14.97 -11.02
N LEU A 230 -1.83 -15.53 -11.04
CA LEU A 230 -2.56 -15.82 -12.29
C LEU A 230 -3.20 -14.58 -12.93
N GLY A 231 -3.56 -13.60 -12.11
CA GLY A 231 -4.29 -12.42 -12.55
C GLY A 231 -4.49 -11.43 -11.41
N MET A 232 -4.69 -10.17 -11.78
CA MET A 232 -4.87 -9.06 -10.84
C MET A 232 -5.89 -8.10 -11.42
N GLU A 233 -6.80 -7.63 -10.57
CA GLU A 233 -7.76 -6.59 -10.89
C GLU A 233 -7.79 -5.59 -9.74
N MET A 234 -7.79 -4.31 -10.06
CA MET A 234 -7.88 -3.22 -9.08
C MET A 234 -8.90 -2.20 -9.55
N GLY A 235 -9.68 -1.67 -8.61
CA GLY A 235 -10.67 -0.64 -8.84
C GLY A 235 -10.65 0.41 -7.74
N SER A 236 -11.27 1.56 -7.99
CA SER A 236 -11.45 2.62 -7.01
C SER A 236 -12.72 3.39 -7.32
N ASP A 237 -13.55 3.63 -6.29
CA ASP A 237 -14.68 4.54 -6.33
C ASP A 237 -14.50 5.61 -5.25
N GLY A 238 -14.15 6.82 -5.70
CA GLY A 238 -13.87 7.94 -4.81
C GLY A 238 -15.12 8.55 -4.15
N GLU A 239 -16.31 8.33 -4.71
CA GLU A 239 -17.56 8.87 -4.15
C GLU A 239 -17.90 8.24 -2.79
N GLY A 240 -17.31 7.08 -2.50
CA GLY A 240 -17.46 6.35 -1.24
C GLY A 240 -16.76 6.97 -0.04
N ASN A 241 -15.93 8.02 -0.21
CA ASN A 241 -15.17 8.63 0.89
C ASN A 241 -16.05 9.11 2.08
N LYS A 242 -17.31 9.47 1.80
CA LYS A 242 -18.32 9.83 2.81
C LYS A 242 -18.66 8.70 3.79
N HIS A 243 -18.38 7.44 3.44
CA HIS A 243 -18.70 6.28 4.27
C HIS A 243 -17.59 5.90 5.25
N LEU A 244 -16.32 6.14 4.91
CA LEU A 244 -15.18 5.83 5.77
C LEU A 244 -14.04 6.81 5.50
N HIS A 245 -13.69 7.61 6.51
CA HIS A 245 -12.57 8.54 6.46
C HIS A 245 -11.96 8.72 7.85
N CYS A 246 -10.65 9.01 7.88
CA CYS A 246 -9.94 9.43 9.08
C CYS A 246 -9.17 10.70 8.71
N THR A 247 -9.68 11.86 9.13
CA THR A 247 -9.08 13.15 8.76
C THR A 247 -7.89 13.47 9.64
N PHE A 248 -6.79 13.89 9.01
CA PHE A 248 -5.64 14.38 9.74
C PHE A 248 -5.95 15.75 10.35
N ALA A 249 -6.03 15.83 11.68
CA ALA A 249 -6.17 17.08 12.41
C ALA A 249 -4.80 17.76 12.64
N GLY A 250 -4.20 18.26 11.54
CA GLY A 250 -3.00 19.11 11.61
C GLY A 250 -3.35 20.56 11.91
N GLU A 251 -3.05 21.06 13.10
CA GLU A 251 -3.29 22.47 13.43
C GLU A 251 -2.25 23.40 12.76
N VAL A 252 -2.52 23.85 11.54
CA VAL A 252 -1.79 24.97 10.91
C VAL A 252 -2.03 26.29 11.68
N LEU A 253 -3.19 26.40 12.33
CA LEU A 253 -3.60 27.55 13.13
C LEU A 253 -2.63 27.88 14.27
N GLY A 254 -1.99 26.87 14.88
CA GLY A 254 -0.99 27.12 15.92
C GLY A 254 0.18 27.95 15.41
N LEU A 255 0.66 27.70 14.19
CA LEU A 255 1.79 28.43 13.61
C LEU A 255 1.42 29.87 13.23
N LEU A 256 0.20 30.08 12.72
CA LEU A 256 -0.32 31.43 12.46
C LEU A 256 -0.62 32.19 13.75
N LYS A 257 -1.09 31.52 14.80
CA LYS A 257 -1.27 32.14 16.12
C LYS A 257 0.05 32.50 16.78
N VAL A 258 1.07 31.68 16.63
CA VAL A 258 2.44 32.02 17.06
C VAL A 258 2.96 33.20 16.24
N ALA A 259 2.87 33.14 14.92
CA ALA A 259 3.41 34.16 14.03
C ALA A 259 2.66 35.51 14.11
N ARG A 260 1.36 35.51 14.41
CA ARG A 260 0.52 36.72 14.46
C ARG A 260 0.16 37.20 15.87
N PHE A 261 0.12 36.31 16.85
CA PHE A 261 -0.38 36.60 18.21
C PHE A 261 0.61 36.20 19.33
N GLY A 262 1.83 35.73 18.99
CA GLY A 262 2.90 35.49 19.98
C GLY A 262 2.65 34.32 20.93
N GLU A 263 1.69 33.43 20.65
CA GLU A 263 1.43 32.26 21.48
C GLU A 263 2.59 31.24 21.43
N PRO A 264 2.87 30.49 22.51
CA PRO A 264 3.95 29.52 22.55
C PRO A 264 3.67 28.26 21.69
N ILE A 265 4.66 27.82 20.92
CA ILE A 265 4.58 26.63 20.06
C ILE A 265 4.51 25.35 20.91
N ARG A 266 3.39 24.61 20.83
CA ARG A 266 3.36 23.18 21.22
C ARG A 266 4.07 22.36 20.13
N LYS A 267 5.34 22.02 20.34
CA LYS A 267 6.15 21.24 19.37
C LYS A 267 5.55 19.85 19.15
N ARG A 268 4.84 19.62 18.05
CA ARG A 268 4.75 18.29 17.43
C ARG A 268 5.97 18.14 16.53
N ARG A 269 6.98 17.40 17.00
CA ARG A 269 8.32 17.41 16.39
C ARG A 269 8.38 16.47 15.17
N CYS A 270 8.25 17.02 13.97
CA CYS A 270 9.02 16.53 12.83
C CYS A 270 10.48 16.94 13.06
N ARG A 271 11.39 15.98 13.29
CA ARG A 271 12.83 16.26 13.42
C ARG A 271 13.53 15.72 12.19
N SER A 272 14.15 16.58 11.39
CA SER A 272 15.29 16.17 10.59
C SER A 272 16.44 15.89 11.56
N ARG A 273 17.07 14.71 11.48
CA ARG A 273 18.37 14.50 12.12
C ARG A 273 19.45 15.19 11.31
#